data_AF-A0A956Q7X6-F1
#
_entry.id   AF-A0A956Q7X6-F1
#
_cell.length_a   1.000
_cell.length_b   1.000
_cell.length_c   1.000
_cell.angle_alpha   90.00
_cell.angle_beta   90.00
_cell.angle_gamma   90.00
#
_symmetry.space_group_name_H-M   'P 1'
#
loop_
_entity.id
_entity.type
_entity.pdbx_description
1 polymer ?
#
loop_
_entity_poly.entity_id
_entity_poly.type
_entity_poly.pdbx_seq_one_letter_code
_entity_poly.pdbx_strand_id
1 'polypeptide(L)'
;SPFYRLKPLATYRLEARVLSARDYSKERSAEAQISPVDFALGWGVMAEPRIARNIPISQDHRFYHFTTPGNPDVDTVALHSANTHMVPINDEVGQQLMEVKKGDLIRLRGYLVKVVGDDGWTWKSSLTRSDTGGGACELMLVAEMSKEE
;
A
#
# COMPACT_ATOMS: atom_id res chain seq x y z
N SER A 1 -1.33 24.29 8.84
CA SER A 1 -1.74 22.90 8.62
C SER A 1 -1.70 22.16 9.94
N PRO A 2 -2.59 21.20 10.19
CA PRO A 2 -2.53 20.36 11.38
C PRO A 2 -1.17 19.66 11.48
N PHE A 3 -0.65 19.50 12.69
CA PHE A 3 0.58 18.76 12.92
C PHE A 3 0.28 17.27 13.10
N TYR A 4 0.81 16.44 12.20
CA TYR A 4 0.70 14.98 12.30
C TYR A 4 1.94 14.39 12.98
N ARG A 5 1.72 13.49 13.94
CA ARG A 5 2.79 12.66 14.52
C ARG A 5 2.63 11.23 14.08
N LEU A 6 3.69 10.67 13.51
CA LEU A 6 3.78 9.24 13.19
C LEU A 6 4.32 8.48 14.40
N LYS A 7 3.65 7.39 14.76
CA LYS A 7 4.08 6.43 15.78
C LYS A 7 4.38 5.10 15.10
N PRO A 8 5.63 4.61 15.10
CA PRO A 8 5.94 3.30 14.58
C PRO A 8 5.26 2.22 15.45
N LEU A 9 4.68 1.23 14.79
CA LEU A 9 4.00 0.09 15.41
C LEU A 9 4.80 -1.20 15.23
N ALA A 10 5.37 -1.41 14.04
CA ALA A 10 6.18 -2.57 13.72
C ALA A 10 7.17 -2.25 12.59
N THR A 11 8.33 -2.91 12.58
CA THR A 11 9.20 -2.89 11.39
C THR A 11 8.50 -3.65 10.26
N TYR A 12 8.58 -3.13 9.04
CA TYR A 12 7.95 -3.73 7.87
C TYR A 12 8.92 -3.77 6.70
N ARG A 13 9.01 -4.96 6.09
CA ARG A 13 9.81 -5.20 4.88
C ARG A 13 9.00 -6.08 3.94
N LEU A 14 9.01 -5.72 2.68
CA LEU A 14 8.23 -6.41 1.66
C LEU A 14 8.96 -6.36 0.32
N GLU A 15 8.96 -7.49 -0.36
CA GLU A 15 9.18 -7.57 -1.80
C GLU A 15 7.84 -7.97 -2.43
N ALA A 16 7.34 -7.17 -3.36
CA ALA A 16 6.03 -7.38 -3.94
C ALA A 16 5.95 -6.81 -5.34
N ARG A 17 5.07 -7.40 -6.15
CA ARG A 17 4.66 -6.85 -7.43
C ARG A 17 3.55 -5.84 -7.22
N VAL A 18 3.65 -4.71 -7.92
CA VAL A 18 2.61 -3.69 -7.95
C VAL A 18 1.49 -4.15 -8.87
N LEU A 19 0.34 -4.47 -8.30
CA LEU A 19 -0.84 -4.93 -9.02
C LEU A 19 -1.69 -3.76 -9.54
N SER A 20 -1.67 -2.65 -8.80
CA SER A 20 -2.25 -1.35 -9.15
C SER A 20 -1.59 -0.26 -8.31
N ALA A 21 -1.56 0.97 -8.84
CA ALA A 21 -1.11 2.15 -8.12
C ALA A 21 -2.12 3.27 -8.32
N ARG A 22 -2.54 3.92 -7.23
CA ARG A 22 -3.51 5.01 -7.25
C ARG A 22 -2.91 6.28 -6.66
N ASP A 23 -2.75 7.28 -7.53
CA ASP A 23 -2.25 8.61 -7.19
C ASP A 23 -3.35 9.47 -6.55
N TYR A 24 -3.03 9.99 -5.36
CA TYR A 24 -3.84 10.88 -4.55
C TYR A 24 -3.17 12.25 -4.33
N SER A 25 -1.99 12.50 -4.91
CA SER A 25 -1.15 13.70 -4.67
C SER A 25 -1.82 15.05 -4.97
N LYS A 26 -2.89 15.05 -5.78
CA LYS A 26 -3.68 16.24 -6.12
C LYS A 26 -4.88 16.47 -5.20
N GLU A 27 -5.19 15.52 -4.33
CA GLU A 27 -6.29 15.63 -3.38
C GLU A 27 -5.86 16.43 -2.15
N ARG A 28 -6.83 17.12 -1.52
CA ARG A 28 -6.58 17.99 -0.36
C ARG A 28 -6.89 17.33 0.99
N SER A 29 -7.29 16.06 1.00
CA SER A 29 -7.61 15.33 2.23
C SER A 29 -6.37 15.18 3.13
N ALA A 30 -6.59 14.93 4.42
CA ALA A 30 -5.51 14.66 5.36
C ALA A 30 -4.73 13.41 4.93
N GLU A 31 -5.46 12.38 4.52
CA GLU A 31 -4.94 11.12 4.03
C GLU A 31 -4.05 11.31 2.79
N ALA A 32 -4.43 12.17 1.84
CA ALA A 32 -3.63 12.48 0.65
C ALA A 32 -2.33 13.24 0.94
N GLN A 33 -2.35 14.12 1.94
CA GLN A 33 -1.14 14.82 2.39
C GLN A 33 -0.15 13.88 3.09
N ILE A 34 -0.65 12.81 3.72
CA ILE A 34 0.18 11.83 4.43
C ILE A 34 0.63 10.68 3.51
N SER A 35 -0.29 10.14 2.72
CA SER A 35 -0.09 9.04 1.77
C SER A 35 -0.48 9.50 0.36
N PRO A 36 0.45 10.09 -0.42
CA PRO A 36 0.14 10.63 -1.75
C PRO A 36 -0.16 9.53 -2.77
N VAL A 37 0.17 8.27 -2.49
CA VAL A 37 -0.10 7.14 -3.36
C VAL A 37 -0.43 5.89 -2.56
N ASP A 38 -1.35 5.08 -3.08
CA ASP A 38 -1.68 3.77 -2.52
C ASP A 38 -1.35 2.68 -3.55
N PHE A 39 -0.71 1.60 -3.11
CA PHE A 39 -0.41 0.44 -3.97
C PHE A 39 -1.25 -0.76 -3.57
N ALA A 40 -1.88 -1.40 -4.56
CA ALA A 40 -2.27 -2.79 -4.43
C ALA A 40 -1.03 -3.65 -4.70
N LEU A 41 -0.55 -4.38 -3.70
CA LEU A 41 0.67 -5.16 -3.73
C LEU A 41 0.36 -6.65 -3.71
N GLY A 42 1.13 -7.42 -4.47
CA GLY A 42 1.04 -8.89 -4.54
C GLY A 42 2.35 -9.57 -4.20
N TRP A 43 2.32 -10.57 -3.32
CA TRP A 43 3.45 -11.44 -2.99
C TRP A 43 3.10 -12.91 -3.24
N GLY A 44 4.08 -13.82 -3.12
CA GLY A 44 3.85 -15.25 -3.39
C GLY A 44 3.27 -15.47 -4.78
N VAL A 45 2.11 -16.13 -4.88
CA VAL A 45 1.46 -16.39 -6.18
C VAL A 45 1.05 -15.11 -6.93
N MET A 46 0.70 -14.04 -6.20
CA MET A 46 0.36 -12.75 -6.81
C MET A 46 1.59 -11.95 -7.25
N ALA A 47 2.81 -12.38 -6.91
CA ALA A 47 4.04 -11.82 -7.47
C ALA A 47 4.36 -12.37 -8.88
N GLU A 48 3.72 -13.45 -9.32
CA GLU A 48 3.95 -14.04 -10.65
C GLU A 48 3.22 -13.22 -11.74
N PRO A 49 3.94 -12.62 -12.71
CA PRO A 49 3.34 -11.78 -13.75
C PRO A 49 2.22 -12.46 -14.55
N ARG A 50 2.31 -13.77 -14.81
CA ARG A 50 1.28 -14.51 -15.56
C ARG A 50 -0.01 -14.68 -14.76
N ILE A 51 0.10 -14.81 -13.44
CA ILE A 51 -1.06 -14.91 -12.53
C ILE A 51 -1.66 -13.51 -12.34
N ALA A 52 -0.85 -12.55 -11.91
CA ALA A 52 -1.30 -11.19 -11.60
C ALA A 52 -2.03 -10.50 -12.77
N ARG A 53 -1.63 -10.78 -14.02
CA ARG A 53 -2.31 -10.23 -15.21
C ARG A 53 -3.75 -10.72 -15.40
N ASN A 54 -4.08 -11.90 -14.87
CA ASN A 54 -5.41 -12.51 -15.00
C ASN A 54 -6.32 -12.18 -13.82
N ILE A 55 -5.85 -11.40 -12.84
CA ILE A 55 -6.62 -10.95 -11.68
C ILE A 55 -6.90 -9.45 -11.86
N PRO A 56 -8.10 -9.06 -12.35
CA PRO A 56 -8.49 -7.67 -12.44
C PRO A 56 -8.49 -7.04 -11.04
N ILE A 57 -7.79 -5.91 -10.91
CA ILE A 57 -7.70 -5.12 -9.68
C ILE A 57 -8.05 -3.68 -10.00
N SER A 58 -8.88 -3.08 -9.16
CA SER A 58 -9.22 -1.65 -9.15
C SER A 58 -8.97 -1.05 -7.77
N GLN A 59 -8.81 0.26 -7.70
CA GLN A 59 -8.71 1.01 -6.45
C GLN A 59 -9.63 2.23 -6.48
N ASP A 60 -10.41 2.40 -5.41
CA ASP A 60 -11.26 3.57 -5.17
C ASP A 60 -11.40 3.81 -3.67
N HIS A 61 -11.68 5.05 -3.26
CA HIS A 61 -11.84 5.45 -1.85
C HIS A 61 -10.74 4.93 -0.90
N ARG A 62 -9.51 4.76 -1.40
CA ARG A 62 -8.35 4.20 -0.69
C ARG A 62 -8.51 2.72 -0.29
N PHE A 63 -9.30 1.97 -1.04
CA PHE A 63 -9.42 0.52 -0.98
C PHE A 63 -9.07 -0.09 -2.33
N TYR A 64 -8.77 -1.39 -2.33
CA TYR A 64 -8.65 -2.18 -3.56
C TYR A 64 -9.76 -3.21 -3.64
N HIS A 65 -10.15 -3.54 -4.86
CA HIS A 65 -11.12 -4.58 -5.18
C HIS A 65 -10.52 -5.50 -6.23
N PHE A 66 -10.86 -6.79 -6.16
CA PHE A 66 -10.42 -7.76 -7.15
C PHE A 66 -11.55 -8.72 -7.53
N THR A 67 -11.42 -9.32 -8.71
CA THR A 67 -12.18 -10.51 -9.11
C THR A 67 -11.21 -11.60 -9.53
N THR A 68 -11.63 -12.86 -9.44
CA THR A 68 -10.82 -14.00 -9.89
C THR A 68 -11.68 -14.95 -10.74
N PRO A 69 -11.11 -15.55 -11.80
CA PRO A 69 -11.75 -16.67 -12.51
C PRO A 69 -11.76 -17.98 -11.68
N GLY A 70 -11.22 -17.96 -10.44
CA GLY A 70 -11.16 -19.10 -9.54
C GLY A 70 -9.79 -19.80 -9.51
N ASN A 71 -8.80 -19.28 -10.24
CA ASN A 71 -7.43 -19.79 -10.21
C ASN A 71 -6.40 -18.64 -10.32
N PRO A 72 -5.78 -18.20 -9.20
CA PRO A 72 -6.00 -18.67 -7.82
C PRO A 72 -7.41 -18.38 -7.28
N ASP A 73 -7.87 -19.15 -6.29
CA ASP A 73 -9.15 -18.91 -5.62
C ASP A 73 -9.16 -17.58 -4.83
N VAL A 74 -10.34 -17.16 -4.38
CA VAL A 74 -10.54 -15.86 -3.69
C VAL A 74 -9.67 -15.75 -2.44
N ASP A 75 -9.61 -16.81 -1.63
CA ASP A 75 -8.84 -16.83 -0.38
C ASP A 75 -7.35 -16.72 -0.64
N THR A 76 -6.87 -17.39 -1.70
CA THR A 76 -5.47 -17.32 -2.12
C THR A 76 -5.11 -15.92 -2.60
N VAL A 77 -5.97 -15.25 -3.38
CA VAL A 77 -5.73 -13.85 -3.79
C VAL A 77 -5.71 -12.93 -2.57
N ALA A 78 -6.67 -13.07 -1.65
CA ALA A 78 -6.77 -12.26 -0.45
C ALA A 78 -5.56 -12.45 0.49
N LEU A 79 -5.03 -13.69 0.61
CA LEU A 79 -3.86 -13.98 1.44
C LEU A 79 -2.54 -13.46 0.85
N HIS A 80 -2.51 -13.25 -0.46
CA HIS A 80 -1.31 -12.90 -1.21
C HIS A 80 -1.33 -11.49 -1.79
N SER A 81 -2.33 -10.68 -1.42
CA SER A 81 -2.38 -9.29 -1.84
C SER A 81 -3.00 -8.39 -0.80
N ALA A 82 -2.58 -7.12 -0.79
CA ALA A 82 -3.14 -6.10 0.08
C ALA A 82 -3.03 -4.72 -0.56
N ASN A 83 -3.86 -3.79 -0.08
CA ASN A 83 -3.71 -2.37 -0.37
C ASN A 83 -2.88 -1.72 0.74
N THR A 84 -1.80 -1.05 0.36
CA THR A 84 -0.90 -0.36 1.29
C THR A 84 -0.84 1.12 0.97
N HIS A 85 -1.07 1.95 1.97
CA HIS A 85 -0.93 3.40 1.93
C HIS A 85 0.54 3.77 2.15
N MET A 86 1.14 4.47 1.20
CA MET A 86 2.56 4.78 1.20
C MET A 86 2.84 6.17 1.75
N VAL A 87 3.40 6.23 2.95
CA VAL A 87 3.84 7.46 3.61
C VAL A 87 5.35 7.62 3.38
N PRO A 88 5.81 8.53 2.52
CA PRO A 88 7.24 8.73 2.31
C PRO A 88 7.91 9.36 3.54
N ILE A 89 9.12 8.91 3.90
CA ILE A 89 9.88 9.54 4.99
C ILE A 89 10.46 10.92 4.60
N ASN A 90 10.63 11.17 3.31
CA ASN A 90 11.16 12.40 2.73
C ASN A 90 10.75 12.55 1.25
N ASP A 91 11.06 13.70 0.65
CA ASP A 91 10.67 14.01 -0.74
C ASP A 91 11.30 13.06 -1.77
N GLU A 92 12.51 12.56 -1.53
CA GLU A 92 13.20 11.63 -2.42
C GLU A 92 12.44 10.31 -2.54
N VAL A 93 12.08 9.71 -1.41
CA VAL A 93 11.23 8.50 -1.39
C VAL A 93 9.85 8.80 -1.98
N GLY A 94 9.31 9.99 -1.73
CA GLY A 94 8.05 10.43 -2.34
C GLY A 94 8.10 10.41 -3.86
N GLN A 95 9.16 10.96 -4.47
CA GLN A 95 9.34 10.95 -5.93
C GLN A 95 9.47 9.52 -6.47
N GLN A 96 10.27 8.67 -5.83
CA GLN A 96 10.43 7.27 -6.25
C GLN A 96 9.10 6.51 -6.21
N LEU A 97 8.27 6.72 -5.18
CA LEU A 97 6.95 6.10 -5.09
C LEU A 97 6.02 6.56 -6.22
N MET A 98 6.09 7.82 -6.64
CA MET A 98 5.26 8.36 -7.73
C MET A 98 5.65 7.81 -9.12
N GLU A 99 6.86 7.29 -9.27
CA GLU A 99 7.33 6.67 -10.52
C GLU A 99 6.93 5.21 -10.68
N VAL A 100 6.49 4.56 -9.59
CA VAL A 100 6.09 3.16 -9.57
C VAL A 100 4.84 2.93 -10.43
N LYS A 101 4.88 1.88 -11.25
CA LYS A 101 3.79 1.50 -12.15
C LYS A 101 3.31 0.08 -11.87
N LYS A 102 2.07 -0.19 -12.27
CA LYS A 102 1.55 -1.56 -12.34
C LYS A 102 2.52 -2.46 -13.10
N GLY A 103 2.86 -3.59 -12.50
CA GLY A 103 3.79 -4.58 -13.04
C GLY A 103 5.18 -4.51 -12.42
N ASP A 104 5.59 -3.38 -11.84
CA ASP A 104 6.91 -3.25 -11.23
C ASP A 104 7.09 -4.24 -10.06
N LEU A 105 8.29 -4.81 -9.93
CA LEU A 105 8.69 -5.54 -8.72
C LEU A 105 9.48 -4.58 -7.84
N ILE A 106 9.00 -4.36 -6.63
CA ILE A 106 9.58 -3.39 -5.70
C ILE A 106 9.96 -4.06 -4.39
N ARG A 107 10.98 -3.51 -3.74
CA ARG A 107 11.34 -3.79 -2.35
C ARG A 107 11.12 -2.53 -1.53
N LEU A 108 10.43 -2.67 -0.42
CA LEU A 108 10.13 -1.60 0.51
C LEU A 108 10.67 -1.95 1.90
N ARG A 109 11.23 -0.95 2.59
CA ARG A 109 11.62 -1.06 4.00
C ARG A 109 11.14 0.16 4.77
N GLY A 110 10.69 -0.09 5.99
CA GLY A 110 10.26 0.97 6.90
C GLY A 110 9.41 0.43 8.03
N TYR A 111 8.29 1.09 8.32
CA TYR A 111 7.48 0.80 9.50
C TYR A 111 5.99 0.85 9.19
N LEU A 112 5.21 -0.05 9.78
CA LEU A 112 3.77 0.17 9.94
C LEU A 112 3.57 1.25 10.99
N VAL A 113 2.71 2.23 10.73
CA VAL A 113 2.56 3.40 11.61
C VAL A 113 1.10 3.65 12.03
N LYS A 114 0.97 4.40 13.13
CA LYS A 114 -0.24 5.15 13.47
C LYS A 114 0.05 6.63 13.33
N VAL A 115 -0.79 7.35 12.60
CA VAL A 115 -0.79 8.81 12.53
C VAL A 115 -1.76 9.36 13.57
N VAL A 116 -1.34 10.41 14.25
CA VAL A 116 -2.14 11.14 15.26
C VAL A 116 -2.06 12.63 14.92
N GLY A 117 -3.20 13.23 14.57
CA GLY A 117 -3.39 14.67 14.46
C GLY A 117 -3.49 15.34 15.82
N ASP A 118 -3.29 16.65 15.85
CA ASP A 118 -3.48 17.52 17.02
C ASP A 118 -4.96 17.76 17.36
N ASP A 119 -5.85 17.58 16.38
CA ASP A 119 -7.31 17.62 16.48
C ASP A 119 -7.95 16.30 16.96
N GLY A 120 -7.15 15.29 17.26
CA GLY A 120 -7.61 13.96 17.67
C GLY A 120 -7.93 13.02 16.51
N TRP A 121 -7.78 13.46 15.25
CA TRP A 121 -7.86 12.56 14.09
C TRP A 121 -6.76 11.49 14.17
N THR A 122 -7.08 10.25 13.80
CA THR A 122 -6.09 9.18 13.75
C THR A 122 -6.29 8.28 12.55
N TRP A 123 -5.18 7.82 11.98
CA TRP A 123 -5.16 6.78 10.97
C TRP A 123 -4.15 5.71 11.38
N LYS A 124 -4.60 4.46 11.53
CA LYS A 124 -3.80 3.38 12.10
C LYS A 124 -3.65 2.26 11.08
N SER A 125 -2.42 1.80 10.87
CA SER A 125 -2.14 0.60 10.09
C SER A 125 -2.81 -0.64 10.69
N SER A 126 -3.30 -1.53 9.83
CA SER A 126 -3.45 -2.94 10.20
C SER A 126 -2.08 -3.53 10.56
N LEU A 127 -2.05 -4.51 11.47
CA LEU A 127 -0.84 -5.29 11.81
C LEU A 127 -0.94 -6.74 11.34
N THR A 128 -2.10 -7.14 10.83
CA THR A 128 -2.47 -8.51 10.51
C THR A 128 -2.72 -8.60 9.01
N ARG A 129 -1.89 -9.38 8.33
CA ARG A 129 -1.93 -9.55 6.86
C ARG A 129 -3.13 -10.35 6.35
N SER A 130 -3.88 -11.00 7.24
CA SER A 130 -5.07 -11.79 6.92
C SER A 130 -6.38 -11.05 7.15
N ASP A 131 -6.33 -9.79 7.60
CA ASP A 131 -7.55 -9.02 7.82
C ASP A 131 -8.16 -8.64 6.47
N THR A 132 -9.49 -8.74 6.35
CA THR A 132 -10.23 -8.22 5.20
C THR A 132 -11.23 -7.17 5.69
N GLY A 133 -11.48 -6.12 4.88
CA GLY A 133 -12.45 -5.05 5.20
C GLY A 133 -11.84 -3.68 5.58
N GLY A 134 -12.68 -2.76 6.08
CA GLY A 134 -12.43 -1.33 6.26
C GLY A 134 -11.37 -0.89 7.30
N GLY A 135 -10.52 -1.82 7.77
CA GLY A 135 -9.41 -1.56 8.69
C GLY A 135 -8.19 -2.46 8.45
N ALA A 136 -8.16 -3.15 7.31
CA ALA A 136 -7.16 -4.15 6.96
C ALA A 136 -5.92 -3.60 6.22
N CYS A 137 -5.99 -2.36 5.73
CA CYS A 137 -4.92 -1.81 4.90
C CYS A 137 -3.70 -1.41 5.74
N GLU A 138 -2.51 -1.72 5.25
CA GLU A 138 -1.27 -1.25 5.86
C GLU A 138 -1.09 0.25 5.63
N LEU A 139 -0.67 0.98 6.66
CA LEU A 139 -0.18 2.36 6.55
C LEU A 139 1.31 2.32 6.81
N MET A 140 2.10 2.38 5.73
CA MET A 140 3.53 2.16 5.76
C MET A 140 4.29 3.48 5.65
N LEU A 141 5.07 3.81 6.67
CA LEU A 141 6.18 4.76 6.53
C LEU A 141 7.30 4.08 5.74
N VAL A 142 7.52 4.53 4.52
CA VAL A 142 8.55 4.02 3.61
C VAL A 142 9.84 4.80 3.86
N ALA A 143 10.85 4.10 4.37
CA ALA A 143 12.17 4.67 4.64
C ALA A 143 13.14 4.44 3.46
N GLU A 144 13.03 3.28 2.82
CA GLU A 144 13.84 2.91 1.66
C GLU A 144 12.95 2.18 0.65
N MET A 145 13.20 2.41 -0.64
CA MET A 145 12.64 1.61 -1.71
C MET A 145 13.64 1.36 -2.83
N SER A 146 13.43 0.25 -3.53
CA SER A 146 14.12 -0.06 -4.78
C SER A 146 13.17 -0.77 -5.72
N LYS A 147 13.35 -0.57 -7.02
CA LYS A 147 12.62 -1.24 -8.08
C LYS A 147 13.59 -2.13 -8.86
N GLU A 148 13.17 -3.35 -9.20
CA GLU A 148 13.92 -4.17 -10.15
C GLU A 148 13.69 -3.69 -11.58
N GLU A 149 14.74 -3.75 -12.40
CA GLU A 149 14.73 -3.41 -13.82
C GLU A 149 13.99 -4.45 -14.69
#